data_AF-A0A3D9DNC7-F1
#
_entry.id   AF-A0A3D9DNC7-F1
#
_cell.length_a   1.000
_cell.length_b   1.000
_cell.length_c   1.000
_cell.angle_alpha   90.00
_cell.angle_beta   90.00
_cell.angle_gamma   90.00
#
_symmetry.space_group_name_H-M   'P 1'
#
loop_
_entity.id
_entity.type
_entity.pdbx_description
1 polymer ?
#
loop_
_entity_poly.entity_id
_entity_poly.type
_entity_poly.pdbx_seq_one_letter_code
_entity_poly.pdbx_strand_id
1 'polypeptide(L)' 'MLTNACFIEIEGLDLENIKKIMEKEDKPVSDEEAEEIGEFLKLLTSITIKEFFSPKNNLE' A
#
# COMPACT_ATOMS: atom_id res chain seq x y z
N MET A 1 -27.47 -4.35 2.75
CA MET A 1 -26.52 -3.60 3.59
C MET A 1 -25.12 -4.07 3.22
N LEU A 2 -24.33 -3.23 2.54
CA LEU A 2 -22.90 -3.49 2.30
C LEU A 2 -22.13 -2.94 3.50
N THR A 3 -22.10 -3.69 4.59
CA THR A 3 -21.42 -3.28 5.85
C THR A 3 -19.97 -3.73 5.96
N ASN A 4 -19.35 -4.20 4.88
CA ASN A 4 -17.92 -4.46 4.84
C ASN A 4 -17.30 -3.66 3.70
N ALA A 5 -17.14 -2.35 3.90
CA ALA A 5 -16.08 -1.63 3.21
C ALA A 5 -14.80 -2.42 3.52
N CYS A 6 -14.18 -2.99 2.50
CA CYS A 6 -13.00 -3.83 2.62
C CYS A 6 -11.88 -2.95 3.19
N PHE A 7 -11.79 -2.84 4.51
CA PHE A 7 -10.61 -2.36 5.21
C PHE A 7 -9.56 -3.44 5.01
N ILE A 8 -8.86 -3.35 3.88
CA ILE A 8 -7.57 -4.02 3.75
C ILE A 8 -6.66 -3.21 4.67
N GLU A 9 -6.57 -3.61 5.94
CA GLU A 9 -5.42 -3.26 6.76
C GLU A 9 -4.22 -3.89 6.04
N ILE A 10 -3.46 -3.05 5.34
CA ILE A 10 -2.09 -3.41 5.04
C ILE A 10 -1.43 -3.47 6.41
N GLU A 11 -1.20 -4.68 6.93
CA GLU A 11 -0.18 -4.86 7.96
C GLU A 11 1.07 -4.16 7.43
N GLY A 12 1.38 -3.00 8.00
CA GLY A 12 2.23 -2.01 7.36
C GLY A 12 3.55 -2.64 6.97
N LEU A 13 3.93 -2.52 5.70
CA LEU A 13 5.33 -2.72 5.33
C LEU A 13 6.14 -1.69 6.13
N ASP A 14 6.75 -2.15 7.21
CA ASP A 14 7.71 -1.35 7.94
C ASP A 14 8.99 -1.18 7.12
N LEU A 15 9.78 -0.18 7.50
CA LEU A 15 11.00 0.19 6.81
C LEU A 15 11.99 -0.98 6.73
N GLU A 16 12.08 -1.81 7.79
CA GLU A 16 12.93 -2.99 7.78
C GLU A 16 12.51 -4.02 6.72
N ASN A 17 11.21 -4.26 6.57
CA ASN A 17 10.68 -5.19 5.59
C ASN A 17 10.88 -4.67 4.16
N ILE A 18 10.71 -3.37 3.93
CA ILE A 18 11.03 -2.75 2.64
C ILE A 18 12.50 -2.97 2.29
N LYS A 19 13.42 -2.68 3.21
CA LYS A 19 14.86 -2.88 3.00
C LYS A 19 15.21 -4.35 2.73
N LYS A 20 14.64 -5.28 3.51
CA LYS A 20 14.85 -6.73 3.33
C LYS A 20 14.35 -7.22 1.97
N ILE A 21 13.24 -6.67 1.45
CA ILE A 21 12.74 -7.00 0.11
C ILE A 21 13.70 -6.47 -0.96
N MET A 22 14.10 -5.20 -0.83
CA MET A 22 14.99 -4.55 -1.78
C MET A 22 16.38 -5.20 -1.83
N GLU A 23 16.89 -5.68 -0.70
CA GLU A 23 18.13 -6.45 -0.61
C GLU A 23 18.03 -7.81 -1.30
N LYS A 24 16.88 -8.51 -1.22
CA LYS A 24 16.64 -9.77 -1.94
C LYS A 24 16.58 -9.59 -3.47
N GLU A 25 16.23 -8.39 -3.92
CA GLU A 25 16.18 -8.03 -5.34
C GLU A 25 17.51 -7.46 -5.86
N ASP A 26 18.61 -7.63 -5.10
CA ASP A 26 19.95 -7.09 -5.39
C ASP A 26 19.96 -5.57 -5.58
N LYS A 27 19.04 -4.86 -4.92
CA LYS A 27 18.87 -3.40 -4.97
C LYS A 27 18.83 -2.82 -3.56
N PRO A 28 19.94 -2.86 -2.79
CA PRO A 28 19.95 -2.28 -1.46
C PRO A 28 19.60 -0.79 -1.53
N VAL A 29 18.72 -0.35 -0.63
CA VAL A 29 18.25 1.03 -0.53
C VAL A 29 18.62 1.63 0.83
N SER A 30 18.82 2.94 0.83
CA SER A 30 18.97 3.75 2.04
C SER A 30 17.65 3.82 2.84
N ASP A 31 17.72 4.35 4.06
CA ASP A 31 16.52 4.55 4.89
C ASP A 31 15.55 5.56 4.26
N GLU A 32 16.08 6.62 3.65
CA GLU A 32 15.30 7.65 2.95
C GLU A 32 14.56 7.06 1.74
N GLU A 33 15.26 6.30 0.89
CA GLU A 33 14.65 5.61 -0.25
C GLU A 33 13.59 4.58 0.20
N ALA A 34 13.83 3.87 1.31
CA ALA A 34 12.86 2.93 1.85
C ALA A 34 11.60 3.63 2.38
N GLU A 35 11.75 4.82 2.96
CA GLU A 35 10.62 5.66 3.39
C GLU A 35 9.79 6.12 2.19
N GLU A 36 10.44 6.65 1.14
CA GLU A 36 9.76 7.06 -0.11
C GLU A 36 9.00 5.91 -0.78
N ILE A 37 9.61 4.71 -0.84
CA ILE A 37 8.95 3.51 -1.36
C ILE A 37 7.72 3.16 -0.52
N GLY A 38 7.83 3.25 0.81
CA GLY A 38 6.74 2.99 1.73
C GLY A 38 5.56 3.95 1.53
N GLU A 39 5.84 5.25 1.37
CA GLU A 39 4.83 6.27 1.06
C GLU A 39 4.15 6.01 -0.28
N PHE A 40 4.92 5.67 -1.32
CA PHE A 40 4.40 5.35 -2.64
C PHE A 40 3.46 4.14 -2.61
N LEU A 41 3.83 3.07 -1.91
CA LEU A 41 3.00 1.87 -1.78
C LEU A 41 1.69 2.14 -1.04
N LYS A 42 1.71 3.00 -0.01
CA LYS A 42 0.50 3.45 0.70
C LYS A 42 -0.43 4.24 -0.22
N LEU A 43 0.12 5.16 -1.02
CA LEU A 43 -0.65 5.94 -1.99
C LEU A 43 -1.28 5.04 -3.05
N LEU A 44 -0.49 4.14 -3.65
CA LEU A 44 -0.95 3.21 -4.65
C LEU A 44 -2.08 2.33 -4.10
N THR A 45 -1.91 1.79 -2.89
CA THR A 45 -2.94 0.95 -2.28
C THR A 45 -4.22 1.74 -2.00
N SER A 46 -4.10 2.99 -1.54
CA SER A 46 -5.25 3.87 -1.32
C SER A 46 -6.04 4.11 -2.61
N ILE A 47 -5.34 4.34 -3.73
CA ILE A 47 -5.95 4.48 -5.05
C ILE A 47 -6.61 3.16 -5.47
N THR A 48 -5.92 2.02 -5.34
CA THR A 48 -6.47 0.71 -5.70
C THR A 48 -7.73 0.38 -4.91
N ILE A 49 -7.74 0.61 -3.60
CA ILE A 49 -8.93 0.43 -2.76
C ILE A 49 -10.06 1.34 -3.24
N LYS A 50 -9.77 2.60 -3.53
CA LYS A 50 -10.78 3.56 -4.02
C LYS A 50 -11.39 3.15 -5.36
N GLU A 51 -10.56 2.77 -6.32
CA GLU A 51 -11.02 2.51 -7.69
C GLU A 51 -11.70 1.14 -7.84
N PHE A 52 -11.24 0.13 -7.10
CA PHE A 52 -11.67 -1.26 -7.33
C PHE A 52 -12.50 -1.87 -6.19
N PHE A 53 -12.36 -1.36 -4.96
CA PHE A 53 -12.97 -1.98 -3.78
C PHE A 53 -13.90 -1.06 -3.00
N SER A 54 -13.90 0.24 -3.28
CA SER A 54 -14.92 1.14 -2.74
C SER A 54 -16.23 0.88 -3.46
N PRO A 55 -17.37 0.85 -2.74
CA PRO A 55 -18.66 0.81 -3.38
C PRO A 55 -18.69 1.95 -4.39
N LYS A 56 -18.93 1.66 -5.67
CA LYS A 56 -19.30 2.71 -6.61
C LYS A 56 -20.45 3.44 -5.94
N ASN A 57 -20.30 4.73 -5.68
CA ASN A 57 -21.45 5.57 -5.46
C ASN A 57 -22.28 5.41 -6.73
N ASN A 58 -23.27 4.49 -6.68
CA ASN A 58 -24.33 4.38 -7.64
C ASN A 58 -25.13 5.68 -7.48
N LEU A 59 -24.60 6.77 -8.04
CA LEU A 59 -25.38 7.92 -8.44
C LEU A 59 -26.00 7.54 -9.79
N GLU A 60 -26.96 6.62 -9.72
CA GLU A 60 -28.09 6.59 -10.65
C GLU A 60 -29.23 7.42 -10.01
#